data_AF-A0A2V6UHY4-F1
#
_entry.id   AF-A0A2V6UHY4-F1
#
_cell.length_a   1.000
_cell.length_b   1.000
_cell.length_c   1.000
_cell.angle_alpha   90.00
_cell.angle_beta   90.00
_cell.angle_gamma   90.00
#
_symmetry.space_group_name_H-M   'P 1'
#
loop_
_entity.id
_entity.type
_entity.pdbx_description
1 polymer ?
#
loop_
_entity_poly.entity_id
_entity_poly.type
_entity_poly.pdbx_seq_one_letter_code
_entity_poly.pdbx_strand_id
1 'polypeptide(L)' 'FGSVTTQDLADFLARQNIPIEKRRILVEEPIKGLGEFVVPIRLHPEVTAQLKVVVVRE' A
#
# COMPACT_ATOMS: atom_id res chain seq x y z
N PHE A 1 15.71 1.98 6.42
CA PHE A 1 15.07 1.77 7.74
C PHE A 1 14.12 2.92 8.02
N GLY A 2 13.00 2.99 7.31
CA GLY A 2 11.74 2.76 8.02
C GLY A 2 10.72 3.77 7.56
N SER A 3 10.43 3.80 6.27
CA SER A 3 9.31 4.54 5.70
C SER A 3 8.89 3.84 4.43
N VAL A 4 7.84 3.01 4.49
CA VAL A 4 7.21 2.45 3.30
C VAL A 4 6.36 3.56 2.68
N THR A 5 6.70 3.95 1.46
CA THR A 5 5.97 4.97 0.71
C THR A 5 4.88 4.35 -0.16
N THR A 6 3.99 5.18 -0.70
CA THR A 6 3.01 4.74 -1.71
C THR A 6 3.65 4.14 -2.95
N GLN A 7 4.87 4.57 -3.29
CA GLN A 7 5.62 4.03 -4.42
C GLN A 7 6.09 2.60 -4.13
N ASP A 8 6.65 2.35 -2.95
CA ASP A 8 7.04 1.00 -2.52
C ASP A 8 5.85 0.03 -2.50
N LEU A 9 4.69 0.51 -2.04
CA LEU A 9 3.45 -0.27 -2.06
C LEU A 9 2.97 -0.58 -3.48
N ALA A 10 3.01 0.41 -4.37
CA ALA A 10 2.64 0.21 -5.77
C ALA A 10 3.58 -0.78 -6.46
N ASP A 11 4.89 -0.68 -6.20
CA ASP A 11 5.90 -1.59 -6.75
C ASP A 11 5.72 -3.01 -6.19
N PHE A 12 5.42 -3.15 -4.90
CA PHE A 12 5.11 -4.44 -4.28
C PHE A 12 3.86 -5.10 -4.88
N LEU A 13 2.79 -4.32 -5.07
CA LEU A 13 1.57 -4.80 -5.72
C LEU A 13 1.79 -5.16 -7.19
N ALA A 14 2.58 -4.36 -7.91
CA ALA A 14 2.96 -4.65 -9.28
C ALA A 14 3.75 -5.98 -9.40
N ARG A 15 4.63 -6.27 -8.44
CA ARG A 15 5.32 -7.57 -8.33
C ARG A 15 4.37 -8.74 -8.08
N GLN A 16 3.25 -8.51 -7.40
CA GLN A 16 2.18 -9.49 -7.23
C GLN A 16 1.20 -9.54 -8.41
N ASN A 17 1.55 -8.93 -9.55
CA ASN A 17 0.74 -8.92 -10.76
C ASN A 17 -0.57 -8.11 -10.65
N ILE A 18 -0.63 -7.18 -9.67
CA ILE A 18 -1.75 -6.29 -9.42
C ILE A 18 -1.29 -4.84 -9.67
N PRO A 19 -1.34 -4.35 -10.92
CA PRO A 19 -0.87 -3.00 -11.27
C PRO A 19 -1.85 -1.94 -10.77
N ILE A 20 -1.52 -1.29 -9.65
CA ILE A 20 -2.30 -0.20 -9.07
C ILE A 20 -1.51 1.09 -9.16
N GLU A 21 -2.14 2.13 -9.66
CA GLU A 21 -1.55 3.47 -9.67
C GLU A 21 -1.52 4.06 -8.26
N LYS A 22 -0.41 4.72 -7.91
CA LYS A 22 -0.25 5.45 -6.63
C LYS A 22 -1.39 6.43 -6.29
N ARG A 23 -2.13 6.94 -7.29
CA ARG A 23 -3.30 7.81 -7.11
C ARG A 23 -4.51 7.10 -6.51
N ARG A 24 -4.60 5.79 -6.72
CA ARG A 24 -5.66 4.93 -6.20
C ARG A 24 -5.38 4.42 -4.79
N ILE A 25 -4.12 4.53 -4.36
CA ILE A 25 -3.65 4.12 -3.04
C ILE A 25 -3.86 5.30 -2.08
N LEU A 26 -4.76 5.15 -1.12
CA LEU A 26 -5.04 6.14 -0.10
C LEU A 26 -4.12 5.87 1.10
N VAL A 27 -2.93 6.45 1.06
CA VAL A 27 -1.99 6.45 2.19
C VAL A 27 -1.82 7.91 2.59
N GLU A 28 -2.42 8.26 3.72
CA GLU A 28 -2.34 9.62 4.27
C GLU A 28 -0.95 9.90 4.85
N GLU A 29 -0.31 8.88 5.43
CA GLU A 29 1.01 9.01 6.03
C GLU A 29 1.94 7.85 5.63
N PRO A 30 3.21 8.14 5.26
CA PRO A 30 4.19 7.09 4.98
C PRO A 30 4.40 6.22 6.22
N ILE A 31 4.40 4.90 6.02
CA ILE A 31 4.43 3.93 7.10
C ILE A 31 5.85 3.84 7.65
N LYS A 32 6.11 4.47 8.80
CA LYS A 32 7.46 4.49 9.40
C LYS A 32 7.71 3.39 10.44
N GLY A 33 6.67 2.68 10.83
CA GLY A 33 6.72 1.63 11.84
C GLY A 33 6.80 0.23 11.26
N LEU A 34 7.34 -0.69 12.06
CA LEU A 34 7.16 -2.13 11.87
C LEU A 34 5.79 -2.50 12.44
N GLY A 35 5.01 -3.29 11.72
CA GLY A 35 3.66 -3.66 12.14
C GLY A 35 2.69 -3.84 10.98
N GLU A 36 1.42 -3.97 11.33
CA GLU A 36 0.33 -4.16 10.39
C GLU A 36 -0.36 -2.83 10.10
N PHE A 37 -0.48 -2.49 8.83
CA PHE A 37 -1.12 -1.26 8.35
C PHE A 37 -2.22 -1.62 7.37
N VAL A 38 -3.38 -1.00 7.52
CA VAL A 38 -4.50 -1.18 6.58
C VAL A 38 -4.52 0.02 5.65
N VAL A 39 -4.29 -0.23 4.37
CA VAL A 39 -4.28 0.78 3.33
C VAL A 39 -5.50 0.61 2.44
N PRO A 40 -6.45 1.56 2.43
CA PRO A 40 -7.55 1.53 1.48
C PRO A 40 -7.06 1.82 0.06
N ILE A 41 -7.55 1.05 -0.90
CA ILE A 41 -7.21 1.17 -2.32
C ILE A 41 -8.49 1.24 -3.13
N ARG A 42 -8.63 2.29 -3.93
CA ARG A 42 -9.76 2.46 -4.84
C ARG A 42 -9.46 1.75 -6.16
N LEU A 43 -9.92 0.51 -6.30
CA LEU A 43 -9.79 -0.25 -7.55
C LEU A 43 -10.68 0.33 -8.65
N HIS A 44 -11.92 0.66 -8.28
CA HIS A 44 -12.95 1.23 -9.14
C HIS A 44 -13.68 2.36 -8.40
N PRO A 45 -14.33 3.33 -9.08
CA PRO A 45 -15.10 4.40 -8.44
C PRO A 45 -16.06 3.94 -7.32
N GLU A 46 -16.67 2.76 -7.49
CA GLU A 46 -17.59 2.14 -6.54
C GLU A 46 -16.97 1.04 -5.67
N VAL A 47 -15.73 0.63 -5.93
CA VAL A 47 -15.07 -0.49 -5.23
C VAL A 47 -13.82 -0.01 -4.52
N THR A 48 -13.91 0.05 -3.19
CA THR A 48 -12.77 0.29 -2.30
C THR A 48 -12.36 -1.02 -1.66
N ALA A 49 -11.14 -1.47 -1.94
CA ALA A 49 -10.53 -2.61 -1.29
C ALA A 49 -9.70 -2.14 -0.09
N GLN A 50 -9.59 -2.97 0.95
CA GLN A 50 -8.69 -2.72 2.07
C GLN A 50 -7.51 -3.69 1.95
N LEU A 51 -6.32 -3.16 1.74
CA LEU A 51 -5.10 -3.96 1.67
C LEU A 51 -4.43 -3.96 3.04
N LYS A 52 -4.22 -5.15 3.61
CA LYS A 52 -3.42 -5.31 4.82
C LYS A 52 -1.95 -5.45 4.42
N VAL A 53 -1.13 -4.50 4.83
CA VAL A 53 0.32 -4.48 4.59
C VAL A 53 1.00 -4.78 5.91
N VAL A 54 1.87 -5.79 5.91
CA VAL A 54 2.68 -6.13 7.09
C VAL A 54 4.11 -5.73 6.81
N VAL A 55 4.61 -4.75 7.57
CA VAL A 55 6.00 -4.32 7.50
C VAL A 55 6.81 -5.10 8.52
N VAL A 56 7.59 -6.06 8.02
CA VAL A 56 8.53 -6.87 8.83
C VAL A 56 9.95 -6.33 8.69
N ARG A 57 10.76 -6.51 9.73
CA ARG A 57 12.16 -6.14 9.72
C ARG A 57 12.94 -7.24 9.00
N GLU A 58 13.62 -6.89 7.91
CA GLU A 58 14.66 -7.73 7.29
C GLU A 58 15.97 -7.59 8.08
#